data_AF-A0A0F3H164-F1
#
_entry.id   AF-A0A0F3H164-F1
#
_cell.length_a   1.000
_cell.length_b   1.000
_cell.length_c   1.000
_cell.angle_alpha   90.00
_cell.angle_beta   90.00
_cell.angle_gamma   90.00
#
_symmetry.space_group_name_H-M   'P 1'
#
loop_
_entity.id
_entity.type
_entity.pdbx_description
1 polymer ?
#
loop_
_entity_poly.entity_id
_entity_poly.type
_entity_poly.pdbx_seq_one_letter_code
_entity_poly.pdbx_strand_id
1 'polypeptide(L)' 'MDTALKIARAYHQARGACRRTQFIGRAKGYHGMGFGGLSVSGIGRQKRDFGPLLEEVSQLPLPY' A
#
# COMPACT_ATOMS: atom_id res chain seq x y z
N MET A 1 -6.48 7.70 0.74
CA MET A 1 -5.69 6.52 1.12
C MET A 1 -4.46 6.91 1.94
N ASP A 2 -3.65 7.85 1.45
CA ASP A 2 -2.39 8.28 2.06
C ASP A 2 -2.51 8.65 3.54
N THR A 3 -3.60 9.33 3.94
CA THR A 3 -3.91 9.60 5.35
C THR A 3 -4.02 8.32 6.17
N ALA A 4 -4.75 7.32 5.69
CA ALA A 4 -4.92 6.04 6.38
C ALA A 4 -3.58 5.27 6.51
N LEU A 5 -2.76 5.27 5.46
CA LEU A 5 -1.43 4.65 5.49
C LEU A 5 -0.49 5.32 6.51
N LYS A 6 -0.51 6.66 6.55
CA LYS A 6 0.25 7.44 7.54
C LYS A 6 -0.22 7.16 8.96
N ILE A 7 -1.53 7.15 9.20
CA ILE A 7 -2.10 6.82 10.50
C ILE A 7 -1.71 5.40 10.92
N ALA A 8 -1.76 4.41 10.04
CA ALA A 8 -1.39 3.03 10.35
C ALA A 8 0.08 2.89 10.77
N ARG A 9 1.02 3.53 10.05
CA ARG A 9 2.44 3.55 10.43
C ARG A 9 2.65 4.28 11.76
N ALA A 10 2.08 5.47 11.92
CA ALA A 10 2.20 6.26 13.15
C ALA A 10 1.62 5.53 14.37
N TYR A 11 0.50 4.83 14.20
CA TYR A 11 -0.11 4.01 15.23
C TYR A 11 0.83 2.89 15.71
N HIS A 12 1.45 2.15 14.79
CA HIS A 12 2.40 1.11 15.15
C HIS A 12 3.67 1.66 15.79
N GLN A 13 4.17 2.80 15.29
CA GLN A 13 5.30 3.50 15.89
C GLN A 13 5.01 3.90 17.35
N ALA A 14 3.86 4.53 17.60
CA ALA A 14 3.45 4.98 18.94
C ALA A 14 3.32 3.82 19.95
N ARG A 15 3.07 2.59 19.46
CA ARG A 15 2.99 1.38 20.28
C ARG A 15 4.32 0.63 20.43
N GLY A 16 5.44 1.20 19.98
CA GLY A 16 6.75 0.54 19.98
C GLY A 16 6.92 -0.56 18.94
N ALA A 17 5.96 -0.73 18.03
CA ALA A 17 5.96 -1.73 16.96
C ALA A 17 6.50 -1.15 15.64
N CYS A 18 7.60 -0.38 15.69
CA CYS A 18 8.14 0.38 14.55
C CYS A 18 8.51 -0.48 13.33
N ARG A 19 8.71 -1.80 13.51
CA ARG A 19 8.97 -2.75 12.42
C ARG A 19 7.75 -3.08 11.57
N ARG A 20 6.53 -2.68 11.96
CA ARG A 20 5.30 -2.89 11.18
C ARG A 20 5.13 -1.83 10.10
N THR A 21 5.92 -1.94 9.04
CA THR A 21 5.93 -1.02 7.90
C THR A 21 5.30 -1.58 6.63
N GLN A 22 5.09 -2.90 6.56
CA GLN A 22 4.53 -3.58 5.40
C GLN A 22 3.03 -3.32 5.26
N PHE A 23 2.62 -2.96 4.04
CA PHE A 23 1.22 -2.91 3.64
C PHE A 23 0.88 -4.13 2.77
N ILE A 24 -0.34 -4.62 2.92
CA ILE A 24 -0.84 -5.76 2.16
C ILE A 24 -2.03 -5.27 1.33
N GLY A 25 -1.87 -5.26 0.02
CA GLY A 25 -2.93 -5.00 -0.94
C GLY A 25 -3.50 -6.28 -1.54
N ARG A 26 -4.45 -6.12 -2.45
CA ARG A 26 -5.13 -7.22 -3.13
C ARG A 26 -5.05 -7.01 -4.64
N ALA A 27 -4.78 -8.09 -5.37
CA ALA A 27 -4.88 -8.10 -6.83
C ALA A 27 -6.21 -7.51 -7.31
N LYS A 28 -6.15 -6.66 -8.34
CA LYS A 28 -7.29 -5.89 -8.88
C LYS A 28 -7.94 -4.87 -7.94
N GLY A 29 -7.45 -4.67 -6.71
CA GLY A 29 -7.95 -3.64 -5.80
C GLY A 29 -7.56 -2.23 -6.23
N TYR A 30 -8.46 -1.25 -6.08
CA TYR A 30 -8.21 0.17 -6.36
C TYR A 30 -8.25 1.00 -5.08
N HIS A 31 -7.18 1.75 -4.82
CA HIS A 31 -7.02 2.58 -3.63
C HIS A 31 -6.66 4.04 -3.95
N GLY A 32 -6.90 4.49 -5.19
CA GLY A 32 -6.60 5.84 -5.65
C GLY A 32 -5.26 5.96 -6.40
N MET A 33 -5.01 7.15 -6.96
CA MET A 33 -3.83 7.44 -7.80
C MET A 33 -2.72 8.23 -7.09
N GLY A 34 -2.90 8.64 -5.84
CA GLY A 34 -1.82 9.20 -5.02
C GLY A 34 -0.76 8.12 -4.73
N PHE A 35 0.51 8.50 -4.53
CA PHE A 35 1.63 7.56 -4.39
C PHE A 35 1.36 6.40 -3.42
N GLY A 36 0.83 6.67 -2.22
CA GLY A 36 0.53 5.61 -1.27
C GLY A 36 -0.59 4.68 -1.75
N GLY A 37 -1.69 5.25 -2.23
CA GLY A 37 -2.83 4.48 -2.77
C GLY A 37 -2.47 3.68 -4.01
N LEU A 38 -1.71 4.27 -4.92
CA LEU A 38 -1.25 3.62 -6.14
C LEU A 38 -0.32 2.46 -5.82
N SER A 39 0.58 2.62 -4.84
CA SER A 39 1.47 1.54 -4.37
C SER A 39 0.68 0.31 -3.90
N VAL A 40 -0.34 0.52 -3.07
CA VAL A 40 -1.16 -0.55 -2.48
C VAL A 40 -2.16 -1.15 -3.47
N SER A 41 -2.51 -0.43 -4.55
CA SER A 41 -3.45 -0.89 -5.58
C SER A 41 -2.93 -2.11 -6.34
N GLY A 42 -3.82 -3.06 -6.65
CA GLY A 42 -3.49 -4.29 -7.37
C GLY A 42 -3.72 -4.24 -8.87
N ILE A 43 -3.91 -3.04 -9.46
CA ILE A 43 -4.17 -2.85 -10.89
C ILE A 43 -2.88 -2.41 -11.59
N GLY A 44 -2.17 -3.35 -12.21
CA GLY A 44 -0.85 -3.10 -12.82
C GLY A 44 -0.84 -2.00 -13.88
N ARG A 45 -1.90 -1.90 -14.72
CA ARG A 45 -2.00 -0.86 -15.75
C ARG A 45 -1.91 0.56 -15.17
N GLN A 46 -2.41 0.79 -13.96
CA GLN A 46 -2.37 2.11 -13.32
C GLN A 46 -0.97 2.48 -12.82
N LYS A 47 -0.06 1.50 -12.65
CA LYS A 47 1.30 1.71 -12.12
C LYS A 47 2.34 1.97 -13.21
N ARG A 48 2.03 1.60 -14.46
CA ARG A 48 2.99 1.47 -15.58
C ARG A 48 3.87 2.70 -15.78
N ASP A 49 3.31 3.89 -15.64
CA ASP A 49 3.96 5.14 -16.10
C ASP A 49 4.68 5.90 -14.98
N PHE A 50 4.66 5.39 -13.74
CA PHE A 50 5.05 6.16 -12.54
C PHE A 50 6.35 5.72 -11.88
N GLY A 51 7.04 4.73 -12.45
CA GLY A 51 8.31 4.23 -11.93
C GLY A 51 8.16 3.49 -10.59
N PRO A 52 9.22 3.47 -9.74
CA PRO A 52 9.17 2.77 -8.47
C PRO A 52 8.16 3.41 -7.52
N LEU A 53 7.35 2.56 -6.90
CA LEU A 53 6.36 2.92 -5.89
C LEU A 53 6.88 2.52 -4.50
N LEU A 54 6.06 2.61 -3.44
CA LEU A 54 6.49 2.17 -2.11
C LEU A 54 6.95 0.70 -2.13
N GLU A 55 8.16 0.45 -1.62
CA GLU A 55 8.76 -0.89 -1.60
C GLU A 55 8.06 -1.83 -0.61
N GLU A 56 7.54 -1.31 0.52
CA GLU A 56 6.98 -2.14 1.58
C GLU A 56 5.52 -2.55 1.31
N VAL A 57 5.22 -3.02 0.10
CA VAL A 57 3.89 -3.46 -0.30
C VAL A 57 3.93 -4.88 -0.87
N SER A 58 3.16 -5.78 -0.27
CA SER A 58 2.86 -7.10 -0.83
C SER A 58 1.43 -7.16 -1.39
N GLN A 59 1.19 -8.09 -2.32
CA GLN A 59 -0.12 -8.25 -2.97
C GLN A 59 -0.62 -9.67 -2.76
N LEU A 60 -1.82 -9.79 -2.20
CA LEU A 60 -2.52 -11.07 -2.11
C LEU A 60 -3.24 -11.38 -3.43
N PRO A 61 -3.35 -12.67 -3.81
CA PRO A 61 -4.16 -13.08 -4.95
C PRO A 61 -5.65 -12.84 -4.68
N LEU A 62 -6.45 -12.96 -5.74
CA LEU A 62 -7.90 -13.02 -5.59
C LEU A 62 -8.28 -14.28 -4.79
N PRO A 63 -9.37 -14.21 -4.01
CA PRO A 63 -9.81 -15.33 -3.19
C PRO A 63 -10.36 -16.52 -3.97
N TYR A 64 -10.59 -16.39 -5.27
CA TYR A 64 -11.07 -17.41 -6.20
C TYR A 64 -10.56 -17.13 -7.62
#